data_AF-A0A952I9F8-F1
#
_entry.id   AF-A0A952I9F8-F1
#
_cell.length_a   1.000
_cell.length_b   1.000
_cell.length_c   1.000
_cell.angle_alpha   90.00
_cell.angle_beta   90.00
_cell.angle_gamma   90.00
#
_symmetry.space_group_name_H-M   'P 1'
#
loop_
_entity.id
_entity.type
_entity.pdbx_description
1 polymer ?
#
loop_
_entity_poly.entity_id
_entity_poly.type
_entity_poly.pdbx_seq_one_letter_code
_entity_poly.pdbx_strand_id
1 'polypeptide(L)'
;LAQWLIADAWQHTIKTQHIRKPWSWADTWPVARLRSKHLPRDLYILAGAHGSSLAFGPGHLGATALPGEGASVVGGHRDTHFGFLKKINVGDTFELQNKRGQWLKFIVRHTRIDDVREGYLGIENRGDFLTLVTCYPFDAINPGGPLRFVVTAQQIDG
;
A
#
# COMPACT_ATOMS: atom_id res chain seq x y z
N LEU A 1 -2.25 5.05 19.96
CA LEU A 1 -1.19 6.08 19.88
C LEU A 1 -0.42 6.06 18.56
N ALA A 2 0.18 4.93 18.14
CA ALA A 2 1.00 4.85 16.92
C ALA A 2 0.32 5.41 15.64
N GLN A 3 -0.93 5.01 15.36
CA GLN A 3 -1.68 5.50 14.20
C GLN A 3 -1.88 7.03 14.20
N TRP A 4 -2.04 7.62 15.37
CA TRP A 4 -2.18 9.07 15.51
C TRP A 4 -0.86 9.78 15.21
N LEU A 5 0.27 9.26 15.70
CA LEU A 5 1.60 9.79 15.40
C LEU A 5 1.94 9.67 13.91
N ILE A 6 1.54 8.58 13.26
CA ILE A 6 1.70 8.40 11.81
C ILE A 6 0.86 9.43 11.05
N ALA A 7 -0.40 9.63 11.45
CA ALA A 7 -1.25 10.64 10.86
C ALA A 7 -0.68 12.06 11.01
N ASP A 8 -0.16 12.40 12.20
CA ASP A 8 0.49 13.68 12.48
C ASP A 8 1.76 13.89 11.63
N ALA A 9 2.61 12.87 11.52
CA ALA A 9 3.78 12.88 10.64
C ALA A 9 3.41 13.07 9.16
N TRP A 10 2.31 12.44 8.70
CA TRP A 10 1.79 12.64 7.35
C TRP A 10 1.32 14.08 7.13
N GLN A 11 0.54 14.63 8.06
CA GLN A 11 0.06 16.01 7.99
C GLN A 11 1.20 17.01 7.97
N HIS A 12 2.25 16.79 8.76
CA HIS A 12 3.46 17.60 8.70
C HIS A 12 4.13 17.52 7.32
N THR A 13 4.27 16.31 6.78
CA THR A 13 4.93 16.08 5.48
C THR A 13 4.20 16.81 4.35
N ILE A 14 2.88 16.71 4.25
CA ILE A 14 2.14 17.39 3.17
C ILE A 14 2.15 18.92 3.32
N LYS A 15 2.18 19.44 4.55
CA LYS A 15 2.20 20.90 4.81
C LYS A 15 3.55 21.53 4.55
N THR A 16 4.62 20.84 4.94
CA THR A 16 5.99 21.40 4.93
C THR A 16 6.83 20.91 3.76
N GLN A 17 6.36 19.87 3.05
CA GLN A 17 7.13 19.11 2.07
C GLN A 17 8.41 18.47 2.65
N HIS A 18 8.53 18.36 3.98
CA HIS A 18 9.61 17.68 4.67
C HIS A 18 9.13 16.41 5.36
N ILE A 19 9.78 15.29 5.01
CA ILE A 19 9.51 13.98 5.61
C ILE A 19 9.73 14.04 7.13
N ARG A 20 8.77 13.49 7.87
CA ARG A 20 8.84 13.38 9.33
C ARG A 20 8.61 11.95 9.78
N LYS A 21 9.45 11.49 10.71
CA LYS A 21 9.25 10.22 11.41
C LYS A 21 8.13 10.35 12.44
N PRO A 22 7.25 9.34 12.60
CA PRO A 22 6.18 9.37 13.61
C PRO A 22 6.67 9.47 15.06
N TRP A 23 7.84 8.93 15.36
CA TRP A 23 8.57 9.09 16.62
C TRP A 23 10.08 9.05 16.35
N SER A 24 10.91 9.49 17.30
CA SER A 24 12.33 9.78 17.05
C SER A 24 13.15 8.56 16.61
N TRP A 25 12.85 7.38 17.14
CA TRP A 25 13.51 6.11 16.79
C TRP A 25 12.77 5.28 15.73
N ALA A 26 11.77 5.83 15.04
CA ALA A 26 11.10 5.10 13.96
C ALA A 26 12.09 4.84 12.81
N ASP A 27 12.06 3.66 12.25
CA ASP A 27 12.79 3.26 11.04
C ASP A 27 11.94 3.43 9.77
N THR A 28 10.74 4.01 9.91
CA THR A 28 9.78 4.23 8.83
C THR A 28 9.04 5.57 9.00
N TRP A 29 8.36 6.01 7.96
CA TRP A 29 7.54 7.22 7.90
C TRP A 29 6.45 7.07 6.84
N PRO A 30 5.32 7.80 6.93
CA PRO A 30 4.28 7.75 5.91
C PRO A 30 4.75 8.39 4.60
N VAL A 31 4.56 7.69 3.49
CA VAL A 31 4.90 8.13 2.12
C VAL A 31 3.66 8.40 1.26
N ALA A 32 2.53 7.80 1.62
CA ALA A 32 1.23 8.05 0.98
C ALA A 32 0.07 7.72 1.92
N ARG A 33 -1.14 8.15 1.56
CA ARG A 33 -2.37 7.81 2.26
C ARG A 33 -3.35 7.16 1.28
N LEU A 34 -3.90 6.01 1.65
CA LEU A 34 -4.82 5.22 0.82
C LEU A 34 -6.23 5.24 1.40
N ARG A 35 -7.22 5.44 0.54
CA ARG A 35 -8.66 5.37 0.82
C ARG A 35 -9.34 4.40 -0.12
N SER A 36 -10.39 3.76 0.38
CA SER A 36 -11.27 2.89 -0.39
C SER A 36 -12.61 2.79 0.31
N LYS A 37 -13.70 2.55 -0.46
CA LYS A 37 -15.01 2.20 0.10
C LYS A 37 -14.99 0.91 0.95
N HIS A 38 -14.01 0.04 0.71
CA HIS A 38 -13.84 -1.22 1.44
C HIS A 38 -12.99 -1.08 2.71
N LEU A 39 -12.39 0.09 2.93
CA LEU A 39 -11.57 0.37 4.10
C LEU A 39 -12.44 1.05 5.17
N PRO A 40 -12.45 0.56 6.42
CA PRO A 40 -13.18 1.22 7.50
C PRO A 40 -12.54 2.55 7.91
N ARG A 41 -11.23 2.70 7.65
CA ARG A 41 -10.41 3.88 7.90
C ARG A 41 -9.28 3.92 6.87
N ASP A 42 -8.83 5.13 6.57
CA ASP A 42 -7.68 5.34 5.70
C ASP A 42 -6.45 4.60 6.21
N LEU A 43 -5.64 4.12 5.27
CA LEU A 43 -4.35 3.52 5.56
C LEU A 43 -3.24 4.51 5.23
N TYR A 44 -2.20 4.54 6.06
CA TYR A 44 -0.97 5.22 5.73
C TYR A 44 0.02 4.19 5.19
N ILE A 45 0.50 4.42 3.96
CA ILE A 45 1.55 3.61 3.36
C ILE A 45 2.88 4.11 3.92
N LEU A 46 3.64 3.20 4.50
CA LEU A 46 4.89 3.48 5.20
C LEU A 46 6.10 3.22 4.31
N ALA A 47 7.19 3.95 4.51
CA ALA A 47 8.45 3.71 3.83
C ALA A 47 9.04 2.37 4.27
N GLY A 48 9.31 1.48 3.31
CA GLY A 48 9.80 0.13 3.57
C GLY A 48 8.65 -0.86 3.76
N ALA A 49 8.87 -2.10 3.31
CA ALA A 49 7.94 -3.23 3.43
C ALA A 49 8.54 -4.36 4.30
N HIS A 50 9.24 -3.97 5.37
CA HIS A 50 9.87 -4.89 6.34
C HIS A 50 9.10 -4.92 7.68
N GLY A 51 9.39 -5.94 8.50
CA GLY A 51 8.57 -6.33 9.66
C GLY A 51 8.19 -5.20 10.63
N SER A 52 9.07 -4.23 10.87
CA SER A 52 8.79 -3.07 11.73
C SER A 52 7.73 -2.12 11.15
N SER A 53 7.79 -1.82 9.85
CA SER A 53 6.79 -1.01 9.17
C SER A 53 5.43 -1.73 9.07
N LEU A 54 5.45 -3.03 8.76
CA LEU A 54 4.25 -3.84 8.57
C LEU A 54 3.43 -4.06 9.86
N ALA A 55 4.04 -3.86 11.03
CA ALA A 55 3.33 -3.84 12.31
C ALA A 55 2.38 -2.64 12.45
N PHE A 56 2.61 -1.57 11.69
CA PHE A 56 1.87 -0.31 11.81
C PHE A 56 1.11 0.10 10.55
N GLY A 57 1.42 -0.45 9.38
CA GLY A 57 0.73 -0.12 8.15
C GLY A 57 1.22 -0.94 6.96
N PRO A 58 0.55 -0.83 5.81
CA PRO A 58 1.12 -1.33 4.57
C PRO A 58 2.42 -0.59 4.24
N GLY A 59 3.39 -1.30 3.68
CA GLY A 59 4.74 -0.82 3.40
C GLY A 59 5.02 -0.68 1.90
N HIS A 60 5.62 0.42 1.50
CA HIS A 60 6.09 0.66 0.13
C HIS A 60 7.39 -0.11 -0.11
N LEU A 61 7.47 -0.78 -1.26
CA LEU A 61 8.69 -1.42 -1.72
C LEU A 61 9.63 -0.36 -2.31
N GLY A 62 10.68 -0.01 -1.56
CA GLY A 62 11.59 1.10 -1.89
C GLY A 62 12.33 1.01 -3.23
N ALA A 63 12.35 -0.16 -3.88
CA ALA A 63 12.90 -0.34 -5.22
C ALA A 63 11.94 0.09 -6.36
N THR A 64 10.74 0.56 -6.02
CA THR A 64 9.69 0.99 -6.97
C THR A 64 9.43 2.49 -6.84
N ALA A 65 8.72 3.09 -7.81
CA ALA A 65 8.37 4.50 -7.72
C ALA A 65 7.52 4.77 -6.46
N LEU A 66 7.60 5.98 -5.93
CA LEU A 66 6.75 6.38 -4.82
C LEU A 66 5.27 6.29 -5.25
N PRO A 67 4.35 5.90 -4.35
CA PRO A 67 2.94 5.80 -4.70
C PRO A 67 2.41 7.15 -5.23
N GLY A 68 1.87 7.12 -6.46
CA GLY A 68 1.37 8.33 -7.15
C GLY A 68 2.42 9.14 -7.91
N GLU A 69 3.63 8.61 -8.08
CA GLU A 69 4.72 9.18 -8.88
C GLU A 69 5.20 8.22 -9.98
N GLY A 70 4.44 7.14 -10.24
CA GLY A 70 4.71 6.11 -11.24
C GLY A 70 4.37 4.71 -10.70
N ALA A 71 4.93 3.69 -11.34
CA ALA A 71 4.70 2.29 -11.01
C ALA A 71 5.24 1.94 -9.61
N SER A 72 4.32 1.64 -8.70
CA SER A 72 4.59 1.50 -7.27
C SER A 72 4.05 0.19 -6.73
N VAL A 73 4.77 -0.42 -5.79
CA VAL A 73 4.36 -1.65 -5.13
C VAL A 73 4.24 -1.43 -3.64
N VAL A 74 3.14 -1.89 -3.06
CA VAL A 74 2.83 -1.79 -1.64
C VAL A 74 2.50 -3.19 -1.12
N GLY A 75 3.25 -3.64 -0.12
CA GLY A 75 3.01 -4.88 0.61
C GLY A 75 2.21 -4.65 1.88
N GLY A 76 1.39 -5.61 2.27
CA GLY A 76 0.66 -5.54 3.54
C GLY A 76 0.22 -6.91 4.03
N HIS A 77 0.03 -7.03 5.35
CA HIS A 77 -0.48 -8.25 5.97
C HIS A 77 -1.96 -8.50 5.62
N ARG A 78 -2.29 -9.75 5.26
CA ARG A 78 -3.61 -10.16 4.74
C ARG A 78 -4.70 -10.16 5.80
N ASP A 79 -4.32 -10.28 7.06
CA ASP A 79 -5.16 -10.44 8.24
C ASP A 79 -5.35 -9.12 9.00
N THR A 80 -4.52 -8.10 8.70
CA THR A 80 -4.64 -6.76 9.27
C THR A 80 -4.92 -5.73 8.17
N HIS A 81 -3.88 -5.06 7.67
CA HIS A 81 -3.98 -3.89 6.81
C HIS A 81 -4.66 -4.19 5.47
N PHE A 82 -4.40 -5.35 4.88
CA PHE A 82 -4.89 -5.74 3.56
C PHE A 82 -6.03 -6.77 3.60
N GLY A 83 -6.64 -7.00 4.76
CA GLY A 83 -7.82 -7.88 4.85
C GLY A 83 -9.01 -7.41 4.02
N PHE A 84 -9.11 -6.11 3.74
CA PHE A 84 -10.14 -5.58 2.86
C PHE A 84 -10.01 -6.05 1.40
N LEU A 85 -8.82 -6.48 0.96
CA LEU A 85 -8.60 -6.98 -0.40
C LEU A 85 -9.40 -8.26 -0.68
N LYS A 86 -9.85 -8.99 0.34
CA LYS A 86 -10.78 -10.11 0.18
C LYS A 86 -12.10 -9.73 -0.52
N LYS A 87 -12.48 -8.44 -0.45
CA LYS A 87 -13.74 -7.92 -1.00
C LYS A 87 -13.56 -7.12 -2.29
N ILE A 88 -12.33 -7.02 -2.79
CA ILE A 88 -12.03 -6.18 -3.96
C ILE A 88 -12.42 -6.88 -5.26
N ASN A 89 -12.97 -6.11 -6.19
CA ASN A 89 -13.33 -6.55 -7.53
C ASN A 89 -12.66 -5.64 -8.58
N VAL A 90 -12.53 -6.16 -9.79
CA VAL A 90 -12.19 -5.35 -10.96
C VAL A 90 -13.22 -4.23 -11.11
N GLY A 91 -12.74 -3.01 -11.36
CA GLY A 91 -13.57 -1.81 -11.41
C GLY A 91 -13.73 -1.07 -10.08
N ASP A 92 -13.35 -1.66 -8.95
CA ASP A 92 -13.32 -0.92 -7.68
C ASP A 92 -12.25 0.17 -7.72
N THR A 93 -12.46 1.24 -6.94
CA THR A 93 -11.58 2.41 -6.93
C THR A 93 -10.86 2.60 -5.61
N PHE A 94 -9.66 3.15 -5.71
CA PHE A 94 -8.87 3.67 -4.61
C PHE A 94 -8.63 5.16 -4.80
N GLU A 95 -8.51 5.89 -3.69
CA GLU A 95 -7.93 7.24 -3.71
C GLU A 95 -6.60 7.22 -2.96
N LEU A 96 -5.58 7.78 -3.58
CA LEU A 96 -4.23 7.83 -3.05
C LEU A 96 -3.81 9.29 -2.91
N GLN A 97 -3.47 9.71 -1.70
CA GLN A 97 -2.83 11.00 -1.46
C GLN A 97 -1.32 10.83 -1.55
N ASN A 98 -0.69 11.52 -2.51
CA ASN A 98 0.77 11.56 -2.63
C ASN A 98 1.40 12.58 -1.65
N LYS A 99 2.73 12.61 -1.57
CA LYS A 99 3.48 13.52 -0.66
C LYS A 99 3.26 15.02 -0.93
N ARG A 100 2.79 15.36 -2.14
CA ARG A 100 2.40 16.72 -2.53
C ARG A 100 0.99 17.09 -2.03
N GLY A 101 0.31 16.19 -1.32
CA GLY A 101 -1.04 16.39 -0.80
C GLY A 101 -2.15 16.18 -1.85
N GLN A 102 -1.81 15.81 -3.08
CA GLN A 102 -2.77 15.63 -4.17
C GLN A 102 -3.46 14.26 -4.04
N TRP A 103 -4.77 14.24 -4.21
CA TRP A 103 -5.56 13.02 -4.30
C TRP A 103 -5.61 12.53 -5.75
N LEU A 104 -5.20 11.29 -5.95
CA LEU A 104 -5.15 10.60 -7.23
C LEU A 104 -6.13 9.44 -7.18
N LYS A 105 -6.88 9.22 -8.26
CA LYS A 105 -7.86 8.13 -8.35
C LYS A 105 -7.26 6.96 -9.12
N PHE A 106 -7.43 5.77 -8.57
CA PHE A 106 -7.01 4.51 -9.19
C PHE A 106 -8.20 3.59 -9.35
N ILE A 107 -8.22 2.81 -10.45
CA ILE A 107 -9.22 1.76 -10.69
C ILE A 107 -8.53 0.41 -10.78
N VAL A 108 -9.09 -0.60 -10.09
CA VAL A 108 -8.60 -1.97 -10.16
C VAL A 108 -8.82 -2.52 -11.56
N ARG A 109 -7.74 -2.89 -12.24
CA ARG A 109 -7.75 -3.47 -13.58
C ARG A 109 -7.84 -4.99 -13.56
N HIS A 110 -7.06 -5.63 -12.67
CA HIS A 110 -7.11 -7.08 -12.49
C HIS A 110 -6.62 -7.49 -11.11
N THR A 111 -6.96 -8.71 -10.74
CA THR A 111 -6.49 -9.41 -9.53
C THR A 111 -5.88 -10.75 -9.94
N ARG A 112 -4.86 -11.19 -9.21
CA ARG A 112 -4.15 -12.45 -9.48
C ARG A 112 -3.75 -13.14 -8.18
N ILE A 113 -3.54 -14.46 -8.28
CA ILE A 113 -2.83 -15.24 -7.27
C ILE A 113 -1.55 -15.71 -7.93
N ASP A 114 -0.41 -15.20 -7.47
CA ASP A 114 0.91 -15.54 -8.00
C ASP A 114 1.70 -16.36 -6.95
N ASP A 115 2.55 -17.28 -7.41
CA ASP A 115 3.45 -18.07 -6.55
C ASP A 115 4.87 -17.48 -6.60
N VAL A 116 5.36 -16.97 -5.46
CA VAL A 116 6.68 -16.31 -5.42
C VAL A 116 7.85 -17.24 -5.75
N ARG A 117 7.66 -18.58 -5.69
CA ARG A 117 8.68 -19.56 -6.05
C ARG A 117 8.95 -19.61 -7.55
N GLU A 118 8.00 -19.15 -8.37
CA GLU A 118 8.16 -19.04 -9.81
C GLU A 118 8.97 -17.79 -10.22
N GLY A 119 9.36 -16.95 -9.24
CA GLY A 119 10.25 -15.81 -9.46
C GLY A 119 9.58 -14.60 -10.13
N TYR A 120 8.28 -14.69 -10.43
CA TYR A 120 7.52 -13.61 -11.07
C TYR A 120 6.31 -13.22 -10.22
N LEU A 121 6.21 -11.93 -9.91
CA LEU A 121 4.96 -11.29 -9.51
C LEU A 121 4.52 -10.44 -10.70
N GLY A 122 3.24 -10.51 -11.06
CA GLY A 122 2.64 -9.73 -12.16
C GLY A 122 2.58 -8.23 -11.86
N ILE A 123 3.76 -7.61 -11.71
CA ILE A 123 3.94 -6.22 -11.34
C ILE A 123 4.18 -5.41 -12.61
N GLU A 124 3.29 -4.45 -12.84
CA GLU A 124 3.50 -3.43 -13.86
C GLU A 124 4.62 -2.49 -13.40
N ASN A 125 5.66 -2.33 -14.22
CA ASN A 125 6.87 -1.59 -13.87
C ASN A 125 7.01 -0.22 -14.58
N ARG A 126 6.01 0.17 -15.37
CA ARG A 126 5.96 1.44 -16.11
C ARG A 126 4.55 2.02 -16.08
N GLY A 127 4.45 3.35 -16.18
CA GLY A 127 3.17 4.06 -16.11
C GLY A 127 2.67 4.25 -14.69
N ASP A 128 1.43 4.69 -14.55
CA ASP A 128 0.85 5.10 -13.27
C ASP A 128 0.08 3.95 -12.61
N PHE A 129 0.80 2.89 -12.25
CA PHE A 129 0.22 1.71 -11.58
C PHE A 129 0.52 1.69 -10.09
N LEU A 130 -0.48 1.24 -9.33
CA LEU A 130 -0.38 0.89 -7.92
C LEU A 130 -0.66 -0.61 -7.79
N THR A 131 0.36 -1.36 -7.39
CA THR A 131 0.25 -2.80 -7.13
C THR A 131 0.18 -3.06 -5.63
N LEU A 132 -0.90 -3.67 -5.16
CA LEU A 132 -1.08 -4.08 -3.76
C LEU A 132 -0.84 -5.58 -3.63
N VAL A 133 0.07 -5.98 -2.75
CA VAL A 133 0.50 -7.37 -2.59
C VAL A 133 0.26 -7.84 -1.16
N THR A 134 -0.39 -8.99 -1.00
CA THR A 134 -0.56 -9.64 0.31
C THR A 134 -0.40 -11.16 0.24
N CYS A 135 -0.21 -11.81 1.38
CA CYS A 135 -0.17 -13.28 1.46
C CYS A 135 -1.54 -13.90 1.12
N TYR A 136 -1.54 -15.08 0.51
CA TYR A 136 -2.73 -15.85 0.19
C TYR A 136 -2.56 -17.32 0.64
N PRO A 137 -3.63 -18.06 0.99
CA PRO A 137 -5.04 -17.64 1.09
C PRO A 137 -5.34 -16.75 2.31
N PHE A 138 -6.43 -15.97 2.22
CA PHE A 138 -6.83 -15.00 3.26
C PHE A 138 -7.14 -15.65 4.62
N ASP A 139 -7.64 -16.88 4.61
CA ASP A 139 -8.07 -17.67 5.76
C ASP A 139 -7.06 -18.74 6.20
N ALA A 140 -5.83 -18.72 5.65
CA ALA A 140 -4.77 -19.61 6.11
C ALA A 140 -4.50 -19.42 7.61
N ILE A 141 -4.57 -20.50 8.38
CA ILE A 141 -4.27 -20.53 9.81
C ILE A 141 -2.78 -20.22 10.06
N ASN A 142 -1.89 -20.84 9.27
CA ASN A 142 -0.45 -20.59 9.33
C ASN A 142 -0.02 -19.62 8.21
N PRO A 143 0.58 -18.46 8.54
CA PRO A 143 1.19 -17.59 7.55
C PRO A 143 2.47 -18.22 6.98
N GLY A 144 2.97 -17.68 5.86
CA GLY A 144 4.26 -18.07 5.28
C GLY A 144 4.18 -18.93 4.02
N GLY A 145 2.98 -19.25 3.54
CA GLY A 145 2.79 -19.86 2.22
C GLY A 145 3.38 -18.99 1.09
N PRO A 146 3.70 -19.58 -0.07
CA PRO A 146 4.37 -18.88 -1.16
C PRO A 146 3.39 -18.04 -2.02
N LEU A 147 2.09 -18.28 -1.90
CA LEU A 147 1.09 -17.60 -2.71
C LEU A 147 0.88 -16.15 -2.26
N ARG A 148 0.70 -15.26 -3.24
CA ARG A 148 0.41 -13.85 -3.04
C ARG A 148 -0.83 -13.46 -3.81
N PHE A 149 -1.74 -12.74 -3.15
CA PHE A 149 -2.83 -12.07 -3.83
C PHE A 149 -2.34 -10.69 -4.27
N VAL A 150 -2.42 -10.44 -5.57
CA VAL A 150 -1.90 -9.24 -6.23
C VAL A 150 -3.07 -8.48 -6.84
N VAL A 151 -3.17 -7.20 -6.52
CA VAL A 151 -4.16 -6.28 -7.08
C VAL A 151 -3.43 -5.20 -7.85
N THR A 152 -3.71 -5.09 -9.15
CA THR A 152 -3.13 -4.06 -10.00
C THR A 152 -4.19 -3.01 -10.28
N ALA A 153 -3.93 -1.78 -9.82
CA ALA A 153 -4.78 -0.64 -10.07
C ALA A 153 -4.04 0.40 -10.92
N GLN A 154 -4.74 1.02 -11.87
CA GLN A 154 -4.19 2.03 -12.75
C GLN A 154 -4.77 3.39 -12.37
N GLN A 155 -3.93 4.43 -12.37
CA GLN A 155 -4.41 5.80 -12.23
C GLN A 155 -5.37 6.12 -13.37
N ILE A 156 -6.44 6.85 -13.05
CA ILE A 156 -7.36 7.41 -14.03
C ILE A 156 -7.45 8.91 -13.82
N ASP A 157 -7.52 9.64 -14.93
CA ASP A 157 -7.86 11.05 -14.89
C ASP A 157 -9.34 11.18 -14.50
N GLY A 158 -9.62 12.16 -13.64
CA GLY A 158 -10.96 12.44 -13.10
C GLY A 158 -11.83 13.21 -14.07
#